data_AF-A0A3N5PWL4-F1
#
_entry.id   AF-A0A3N5PWL4-F1
#
_cell.length_a   1.000
_cell.length_b   1.000
_cell.length_c   1.000
_cell.angle_alpha   90.00
_cell.angle_beta   90.00
_cell.angle_gamma   90.00
#
_symmetry.space_group_name_H-M   'P 1'
#
loop_
_entity.id
_entity.type
_entity.pdbx_description
1 polymer ?
#
loop_
_entity_poly.entity_id
_entity_poly.type
_entity_poly.pdbx_seq_one_letter_code
_entity_poly.pdbx_strand_id
1 'polypeptide(L)' 'MKTRFITFVVFSVLIMQSIGYSQLWVYQTSGTAQHLNDVYMFDASSGWICGDAGTLLKTVNGGQNWTQVAAT' A
#
# COMPACT_ATOMS: atom_id res chain seq x y z
N MET A 1 13.13 1.15 40.31
CA MET A 1 12.53 2.14 39.37
C MET A 1 12.88 1.90 37.90
N LYS A 2 14.10 1.46 37.55
CA LYS A 2 14.53 1.27 36.15
C LYS A 2 13.77 0.17 35.38
N THR A 3 13.44 -0.96 36.01
CA THR A 3 12.77 -2.10 35.34
C THR A 3 11.33 -1.82 34.93
N ARG A 4 10.57 -1.08 35.76
CA ARG A 4 9.17 -0.73 35.46
C ARG A 4 9.06 0.29 34.31
N PHE A 5 10.07 1.14 34.15
CA PHE A 5 10.17 2.09 33.04
C PHE A 5 10.50 1.38 31.72
N ILE A 6 11.46 0.44 31.75
CA ILE A 6 11.82 -0.36 30.56
C ILE A 6 10.64 -1.20 30.09
N THR A 7 9.92 -1.86 31.00
CA THR A 7 8.72 -2.63 30.63
C THR A 7 7.61 -1.75 30.06
N PHE A 8 7.42 -0.52 30.59
CA PHE A 8 6.45 0.43 30.05
C PHE A 8 6.80 0.89 28.63
N VAL A 9 8.08 1.21 28.39
CA VAL A 9 8.57 1.61 27.06
C VAL A 9 8.40 0.45 26.05
N VAL A 10 8.76 -0.77 26.42
CA VAL A 10 8.58 -1.95 25.56
C VAL A 10 7.09 -2.20 25.26
N PHE A 11 6.22 -2.10 26.26
CA PHE A 11 4.78 -2.26 26.08
C PHE A 11 4.19 -1.15 25.18
N SER A 12 4.66 0.10 25.32
CA SER A 12 4.25 1.21 24.46
C SER A 12 4.70 1.06 23.00
N VAL A 13 5.84 0.43 22.75
CA VAL A 13 6.32 0.16 21.38
C VAL A 13 5.54 -1.00 20.75
N LEU A 14 5.18 -2.02 21.53
CA LEU A 14 4.39 -3.16 21.05
C LEU A 14 2.95 -2.77 20.69
N ILE A 15 2.31 -1.88 21.47
CA ILE A 15 0.97 -1.38 21.10
C ILE A 15 1.00 -0.53 19.82
N MET A 16 2.07 0.24 19.58
CA MET A 16 2.24 1.02 18.34
C MET A 16 2.40 0.12 17.11
N GLN A 17 3.08 -1.03 17.25
CA GLN A 17 3.19 -2.01 16.18
C GLN A 17 1.81 -2.59 15.82
N SER A 18 0.95 -2.87 16.80
CA SER A 18 -0.37 -3.47 16.55
C SER A 18 -1.40 -2.55 15.87
N ILE A 19 -1.23 -1.22 15.95
CA ILE A 19 -2.17 -0.24 15.36
C ILE A 19 -1.95 -0.08 13.84
N GLY A 20 -0.74 -0.40 13.34
CA GLY A 20 -0.39 -0.32 11.92
C GLY A 20 -0.79 -1.53 11.06
N TYR A 21 -1.21 -2.65 11.68
CA TYR A 21 -1.61 -3.88 10.98
C TYR A 21 -3.13 -4.00 10.78
N SER A 22 -3.91 -3.01 11.21
CA SER A 22 -5.34 -2.96 10.91
C SER A 22 -5.52 -2.68 9.41
N GLN A 23 -5.93 -3.69 8.65
CA GLN A 23 -6.23 -3.54 7.23
C GLN A 23 -7.56 -2.78 7.08
N LEU A 24 -7.46 -1.45 7.11
CA LEU A 24 -8.54 -0.56 6.71
C LEU A 24 -8.45 -0.28 5.21
N TRP A 25 -9.60 -0.17 4.56
CA TRP A 25 -9.67 0.34 3.18
C TRP A 25 -9.30 1.82 3.18
N VAL A 26 -8.13 2.15 2.63
CA VAL A 26 -7.66 3.52 2.45
C VAL A 26 -7.71 3.84 0.96
N TYR A 27 -8.40 4.93 0.61
CA TYR A 27 -8.47 5.41 -0.77
C TYR A 27 -7.06 5.69 -1.32
N GLN A 28 -6.74 5.09 -2.47
CA GLN A 28 -5.52 5.38 -3.22
C GLN A 28 -5.90 6.04 -4.54
N THR A 29 -5.23 7.15 -4.85
CA THR A 29 -5.43 7.84 -6.13
C THR A 29 -4.78 7.03 -7.25
N SER A 30 -5.55 6.70 -8.28
CA SER A 30 -5.06 5.97 -9.47
C SER A 30 -4.26 6.85 -10.45
N GLY A 31 -4.44 8.17 -10.35
CA GLY A 31 -3.83 9.14 -11.28
C GLY A 31 -4.51 9.21 -12.66
N THR A 32 -5.66 8.55 -12.85
CA THR A 32 -6.42 8.55 -14.10
C THR A 32 -7.92 8.62 -13.85
N ALA A 33 -8.67 9.19 -14.79
CA ALA A 33 -10.14 9.22 -14.79
C ALA A 33 -10.75 8.04 -15.57
N GLN A 34 -9.93 7.21 -16.23
CA GLN A 34 -10.39 6.03 -16.97
C GLN A 34 -10.85 4.93 -16.01
N HIS A 35 -11.82 4.11 -16.43
CA HIS A 35 -12.21 2.95 -15.64
C HIS A 35 -11.05 1.95 -15.57
N LEU A 36 -10.86 1.38 -14.38
CA LEU A 36 -9.90 0.32 -14.13
C LEU A 36 -10.66 -1.00 -14.13
N ASN A 37 -10.24 -1.92 -14.99
CA ASN A 37 -11.00 -3.13 -15.31
C ASN A 37 -10.42 -4.38 -14.63
N ASP A 38 -9.12 -4.41 -14.37
CA ASP A 38 -8.47 -5.54 -13.69
C ASP A 38 -7.16 -5.14 -12.99
N VAL A 39 -6.76 -5.94 -12.01
CA VAL A 39 -5.52 -5.78 -11.24
C VAL A 39 -4.82 -7.13 -11.03
N TYR A 40 -3.51 -7.16 -11.25
CA TYR A 40 -2.70 -8.34 -11.00
C TYR A 40 -1.43 -7.98 -10.23
N MET A 41 -1.17 -8.69 -9.13
CA MET A 41 0.03 -8.56 -8.31
C MET A 41 0.98 -9.73 -8.60
N PHE A 42 2.20 -9.43 -9.04
CA PHE A 42 3.25 -10.43 -9.28
C PHE A 42 3.86 -10.92 -7.97
N ASP A 43 4.00 -10.00 -7.00
CA ASP A 43 4.48 -10.24 -5.65
C ASP A 43 3.86 -9.23 -4.68
N ALA A 44 4.26 -9.24 -3.40
CA ALA A 44 3.70 -8.37 -2.37
C ALA A 44 3.91 -6.85 -2.63
N SER A 45 4.83 -6.50 -3.53
CA SER A 45 5.23 -5.13 -3.84
C SER A 45 4.87 -4.72 -5.27
N SER A 46 4.93 -5.63 -6.24
CA SER A 46 4.86 -5.30 -7.66
C SER A 46 3.57 -5.82 -8.30
N GLY A 47 2.92 -4.98 -9.10
CA GLY A 47 1.69 -5.34 -9.78
C GLY A 47 1.24 -4.30 -10.79
N TRP A 48 0.32 -4.70 -11.67
CA TRP A 48 -0.23 -3.88 -12.76
C TRP A 48 -1.74 -3.74 -12.63
N ILE A 49 -2.27 -2.62 -13.11
CA ILE A 49 -3.70 -2.39 -13.35
C ILE A 49 -3.88 -2.09 -14.83
N CYS A 50 -4.91 -2.67 -15.45
CA CYS A 50 -5.36 -2.28 -16.79
C CYS A 50 -6.73 -1.61 -16.74
N GLY A 51 -7.02 -0.79 -17.74
CA GLY A 51 -8.26 -0.04 -17.82
C GLY A 51 -8.59 0.40 -19.23
N ASP A 52 -9.62 1.23 -19.35
CA ASP A 52 -10.10 1.77 -20.62
C ASP A 52 -9.04 2.66 -21.30
N ALA A 53 -9.21 2.87 -22.61
CA ALA A 53 -8.35 3.72 -23.44
C ALA A 53 -6.84 3.37 -23.39
N GLY A 54 -6.52 2.09 -23.19
CA GLY A 54 -5.13 1.62 -23.10
C GLY A 54 -4.45 2.00 -21.77
N THR A 55 -5.23 2.30 -20.73
CA THR A 55 -4.69 2.60 -19.40
C THR A 55 -3.93 1.41 -18.85
N LEU A 56 -2.65 1.63 -18.54
CA LEU A 56 -1.80 0.65 -17.87
C LEU A 56 -1.05 1.35 -16.74
N LEU A 57 -1.25 0.88 -15.52
CA LEU A 57 -0.61 1.42 -14.32
C LEU A 57 0.27 0.34 -13.67
N LYS A 58 1.38 0.75 -13.05
CA LYS A 58 2.31 -0.11 -12.33
C LYS A 58 2.53 0.37 -10.91
N THR A 59 2.64 -0.57 -9.97
CA THR A 59 3.13 -0.33 -8.60
C THR A 59 4.40 -1.14 -8.34
N VAL A 60 5.21 -0.67 -7.40
CA VAL A 60 6.41 -1.35 -6.86
C VAL A 60 6.46 -1.29 -5.32
N ASN A 61 5.35 -0.90 -4.69
CA ASN A 61 5.24 -0.78 -3.24
C ASN A 61 3.87 -1.23 -2.70
N GLY A 62 3.30 -2.27 -3.31
CA GLY A 62 2.11 -2.94 -2.82
C GLY A 62 0.82 -2.14 -3.05
N GLY A 63 0.81 -1.28 -4.06
CA GLY A 63 -0.37 -0.49 -4.42
C GLY A 63 -0.56 0.81 -3.63
N GLN A 64 0.43 1.23 -2.82
CA GLN A 64 0.43 2.55 -2.18
C GLN A 64 0.48 3.67 -3.22
N ASN A 65 1.13 3.43 -4.37
CA ASN A 65 1.12 4.36 -5.50
C ASN A 65 1.20 3.59 -6.82
N TRP A 66 0.54 4.19 -7.82
CA TRP A 66 0.42 3.68 -9.18
C TRP A 66 0.96 4.70 -10.17
N THR A 67 1.81 4.27 -11.08
CA THR A 67 2.38 5.12 -12.14
C THR A 67 1.94 4.63 -13.50
N GLN A 68 1.58 5.56 -14.39
CA GLN A 68 1.20 5.22 -15.76
C GLN A 68 2.42 4.69 -16.52
N VAL A 69 2.24 3.56 -17.20
CA VAL A 69 3.22 2.98 -18.11
C VAL A 69 3.01 3.64 -19.47
N ALA A 70 4.01 4.41 -19.94
CA ALA A 70 3.97 4.99 -21.27
C ALA A 70 4.24 3.91 -22.33
N ALA A 71 3.40 3.83 -23.36
CA ALA A 71 3.77 3.14 -24.58
C ALA A 71 4.91 3.93 -25.23
N THR A 72 6.08 3.31 -25.34
CA THR A 72 7.25 3.90 -26.01
C THR A 72 7.34 3.38 -27.42
#